data_AF-A0A813DPX8-F1
#
_entry.id   AF-A0A813DPX8-F1
#
_cell.length_a   1.000
_cell.length_b   1.000
_cell.length_c   1.000
_cell.angle_alpha   90.00
_cell.angle_beta   90.00
_cell.angle_gamma   90.00
#
_symmetry.space_group_name_H-M   'P 1'
#
loop_
_entity.id
_entity.type
_entity.pdbx_description
1 polymer ?
#
loop_
_entity_poly.entity_id
_entity_poly.type
_entity_poly.pdbx_seq_one_letter_code
_entity_poly.pdbx_strand_id
1 'polypeptide(L)'
;AHKLEVRNKFLREKGTKANLVSTPDAEAAAAAAAAEEEEIDLVVRHAVAKVHMMKSACTKLNHDTQEYEHKPITTPLRELGEYGVGVQLYFEYLFGLGLCFLLLQFITIPIMHYCHQGSMIEDFAETRDANFLYKFIVSFSPGNLGACPEGGCLDSSETQNRLAYRGTDELLRTNITHGIGVADLLAVIVFLLFGLWFQYYWIPRTERINDEAHVTAADFAVEVACCPRKLPGDAHADYEDHVRKHFIKVLKLCGVSDEEAIIPEVALIREYDGCIMKFMAQGKMLENYEEHKAAGKYFTRKGNEKAATKCKKKEAALMKKIIQLEDSLEDQAETQDKDREVCGFFVIFNKEQHKQLVLAKYRSGRLSYLSRVMQKRHLRFFGTKLHVSQACEPTDLFWENLDYSHWNRSIRKTFTLLAAVVLVLSSTFLLNLFRATDSLRDTSSQPFDMWQVSTVEKGCLELCEINLSPSVTCEGSVTNPVGIVKDGLLDWREPAVPPISGKVTVSPLLDGNKTCASAQWQSTACTDPSFPGNAEVGFIFENPTQVECFNFQAPKGTPRRAVSLFGCHKPKVVNGSGQYTESGEKWIHLDQCVQFSNLIIGRNYEGNGDEDGHEE
;
A
#
# COMPACT_ATOMS: atom_id res chain seq x y z
N ALA A 1 27.91 43.68 -16.20
CA ALA A 1 28.58 44.99 -16.34
C ALA A 1 28.15 45.73 -17.61
N HIS A 2 28.51 45.27 -18.83
CA HIS A 2 28.21 45.97 -20.09
C HIS A 2 26.71 46.28 -20.34
N LYS A 3 25.78 45.36 -20.01
CA LYS A 3 24.33 45.63 -20.12
C LYS A 3 23.84 46.74 -19.18
N LEU A 4 24.47 46.88 -18.02
CA LEU A 4 24.14 47.90 -17.00
C LEU A 4 24.65 49.29 -17.42
N GLU A 5 25.79 49.32 -18.11
CA GLU A 5 26.40 50.54 -18.66
C GLU A 5 25.59 51.11 -19.84
N VAL A 6 25.12 50.25 -20.74
CA VAL A 6 24.22 50.63 -21.85
C VAL A 6 22.90 51.21 -21.32
N ARG A 7 22.30 50.56 -20.31
CA ARG A 7 21.06 51.04 -19.66
C ARG A 7 21.24 52.39 -18.98
N ASN A 8 22.36 52.61 -18.27
CA ASN A 8 22.63 53.88 -17.59
C ASN A 8 22.92 55.04 -18.56
N LYS A 9 23.54 54.77 -19.71
CA LYS A 9 23.76 55.77 -20.75
C LYS A 9 22.44 56.22 -21.39
N PHE A 10 21.53 55.29 -21.67
CA PHE A 10 20.22 55.58 -22.24
C PHE A 10 19.31 56.37 -21.29
N LEU A 11 19.33 56.05 -19.98
CA LEU A 11 18.56 56.79 -18.97
C LEU A 11 19.06 58.24 -18.77
N ARG A 12 20.37 58.48 -18.90
CA ARG A 12 20.95 59.83 -18.84
C ARG A 12 20.53 60.70 -20.03
N GLU A 13 20.40 60.11 -21.22
CA GLU A 13 19.95 60.82 -22.43
C GLU A 13 18.44 61.15 -22.39
N LYS A 14 17.60 60.35 -21.72
CA LYS A 14 16.17 60.65 -21.53
C LYS A 14 15.90 61.66 -20.42
N GLY A 15 16.71 61.69 -19.36
CA GLY A 15 16.50 62.57 -18.20
C GLY A 15 16.64 64.08 -18.48
N THR A 16 17.26 64.48 -19.59
CA THR A 16 17.55 65.90 -19.89
C THR A 16 16.47 66.63 -20.69
N LYS A 17 15.36 65.98 -21.08
CA LYS A 17 14.32 66.59 -21.96
C LYS A 17 12.90 66.68 -21.35
N ALA A 18 12.74 66.49 -20.04
CA ALA A 18 11.43 66.30 -19.41
C ALA A 18 10.65 67.59 -19.01
N ASN A 19 10.69 68.66 -19.82
CA ASN A 19 9.88 69.88 -19.56
C ASN A 19 9.02 70.33 -20.75
N LEU A 20 8.76 69.46 -21.74
CA LEU A 20 7.80 69.74 -22.82
C LEU A 20 6.45 69.07 -22.56
N VAL A 21 5.39 69.86 -22.73
CA VAL A 21 3.97 69.46 -22.73
C VAL A 21 3.78 68.15 -23.49
N SER A 22 3.47 67.08 -22.77
CA SER A 22 3.22 65.76 -23.34
C SER A 22 1.90 65.79 -24.11
N THR A 23 1.98 65.63 -25.42
CA THR A 23 0.79 65.32 -26.23
C THR A 23 0.35 63.87 -25.97
N PRO A 24 -0.95 63.55 -26.04
CA PRO A 24 -1.46 62.18 -25.86
C PRO A 24 -0.74 61.14 -26.74
N ASP A 25 -0.32 61.55 -27.94
CA ASP A 25 0.43 60.71 -28.87
C ASP A 25 1.83 60.33 -28.36
N ALA A 26 2.48 61.22 -27.60
CA ALA A 26 3.79 60.95 -27.00
C ALA A 26 3.69 59.94 -25.83
N GLU A 27 2.58 59.99 -25.08
CA GLU A 27 2.31 59.03 -24.00
C GLU A 27 1.99 57.64 -24.56
N ALA A 28 1.20 57.56 -25.64
CA ALA A 28 0.92 56.31 -26.35
C ALA A 28 2.19 55.69 -26.96
N ALA A 29 3.06 56.50 -27.57
CA ALA A 29 4.34 56.03 -28.12
C ALA A 29 5.31 55.55 -27.03
N ALA A 30 5.36 56.24 -25.88
CA ALA A 30 6.17 55.82 -24.75
C ALA A 30 5.68 54.50 -24.13
N ALA A 31 4.36 54.32 -24.03
CA ALA A 31 3.76 53.07 -23.56
C ALA A 31 4.04 51.90 -24.52
N ALA A 32 3.97 52.13 -25.84
CA ALA A 32 4.32 51.12 -26.85
C ALA A 32 5.80 50.71 -26.76
N ALA A 33 6.72 51.68 -26.64
CA ALA A 33 8.15 51.40 -26.50
C ALA A 33 8.48 50.65 -25.18
N ALA A 34 7.80 50.99 -24.08
CA ALA A 34 7.95 50.26 -22.82
C ALA A 34 7.41 48.83 -22.90
N ALA A 35 6.31 48.61 -23.64
CA ALA A 35 5.77 47.27 -23.87
C ALA A 35 6.71 46.40 -24.71
N GLU A 36 7.35 46.98 -25.73
CA GLU A 36 8.36 46.30 -26.56
C GLU A 36 9.61 45.94 -25.75
N GLU A 37 10.13 46.86 -24.93
CA GLU A 37 11.28 46.59 -24.05
C GLU A 37 10.97 45.47 -23.03
N GLU A 38 9.76 45.46 -22.47
CA GLU A 38 9.31 44.40 -21.55
C GLU A 38 9.18 43.04 -22.27
N GLU A 39 8.72 43.02 -23.52
CA GLU A 39 8.64 41.80 -24.32
C GLU A 39 10.02 41.23 -24.62
N ILE A 40 10.98 42.07 -25.00
CA ILE A 40 12.37 41.67 -25.22
C ILE A 40 12.98 41.09 -23.93
N ASP A 41 12.77 41.75 -22.77
CA ASP A 41 13.29 41.24 -21.49
C ASP A 41 12.66 39.89 -21.10
N LEU A 42 11.36 39.70 -21.35
CA LEU A 42 10.68 38.43 -21.10
C LEU A 42 11.24 37.30 -21.98
N VAL A 43 11.45 37.56 -23.27
CA VAL A 43 12.04 36.59 -24.21
C VAL A 43 13.45 36.20 -23.76
N VAL A 44 14.26 37.18 -23.33
CA VAL A 44 15.60 36.94 -22.81
C VAL A 44 15.55 36.11 -21.52
N ARG A 45 14.68 36.44 -20.56
CA ARG A 45 14.52 35.66 -19.32
C ARG A 45 14.07 34.23 -19.60
N HIS A 46 13.12 34.04 -20.51
CA HIS A 46 12.65 32.72 -20.89
C HIS A 46 13.77 31.90 -21.56
N ALA A 47 14.57 32.52 -22.43
CA ALA A 47 15.73 31.86 -23.02
C ALA A 47 16.77 31.45 -21.96
N VAL A 48 17.08 32.34 -21.00
CA VAL A 48 17.99 32.03 -19.90
C VAL A 48 17.44 30.92 -19.01
N ALA A 49 16.16 30.96 -18.66
CA ALA A 49 15.49 29.93 -17.87
C ALA A 49 15.50 28.57 -18.60
N LYS A 50 15.25 28.55 -19.91
CA LYS A 50 15.33 27.33 -20.73
C LYS A 50 16.75 26.77 -20.76
N VAL A 51 17.77 27.61 -20.95
CA VAL A 51 19.17 27.18 -20.91
C VAL A 51 19.55 26.63 -19.54
N HIS A 52 19.15 27.31 -18.46
CA HIS A 52 19.38 26.84 -17.10
C HIS A 52 18.69 25.48 -16.85
N MET A 53 17.42 25.36 -17.22
CA MET A 53 16.64 24.12 -17.10
C MET A 53 17.31 22.97 -17.86
N MET A 54 17.76 23.20 -19.11
CA MET A 54 18.45 22.18 -19.89
C MET A 54 19.77 21.79 -19.25
N LYS A 55 20.57 22.77 -18.80
CA LYS A 55 21.83 22.55 -18.09
C LYS A 55 21.65 21.72 -16.81
N SER A 56 20.56 21.91 -16.08
CA SER A 56 20.24 21.13 -14.87
C SER A 56 19.54 19.79 -15.15
N ALA A 57 19.06 19.58 -16.38
CA ALA A 57 18.40 18.33 -16.77
C ALA A 57 19.42 17.26 -17.21
N CYS A 58 18.93 16.05 -17.46
CA CYS A 58 19.72 14.94 -18.02
C CYS A 58 20.04 15.17 -19.51
N THR A 59 20.83 16.20 -19.79
CA THR A 59 21.24 16.62 -21.13
C THR A 59 22.76 16.75 -21.22
N LYS A 60 23.28 16.65 -22.44
CA LYS A 60 24.67 16.88 -22.78
C LYS A 60 24.73 18.08 -23.72
N LEU A 61 25.66 19.01 -23.47
CA LEU A 61 25.92 20.09 -24.42
C LEU A 61 26.59 19.51 -25.65
N ASN A 62 25.94 19.62 -26.81
CA ASN A 62 26.57 19.32 -28.09
C ASN A 62 27.49 20.50 -28.45
N HIS A 63 28.80 20.26 -28.48
CA HIS A 63 29.80 21.31 -28.72
C HIS A 63 29.73 21.91 -30.13
N ASP A 64 29.21 21.17 -31.11
CA ASP A 64 29.11 21.62 -32.50
C ASP A 64 27.90 22.54 -32.69
N THR A 65 26.76 22.20 -32.10
CA THR A 65 25.52 22.98 -32.23
C THR A 65 25.35 24.04 -31.13
N GLN A 66 26.10 23.92 -30.02
CA GLN A 66 25.90 24.68 -28.79
C GLN A 66 24.49 24.51 -28.18
N GLU A 67 23.79 23.44 -28.56
CA GLU A 67 22.49 23.07 -28.02
C GLU A 67 22.60 21.91 -27.03
N TYR A 68 21.69 21.87 -26.05
CA TYR A 68 21.62 20.75 -25.11
C TYR A 68 20.75 19.64 -25.70
N GLU A 69 21.33 18.45 -25.81
CA GLU A 69 20.65 17.25 -26.28
C GLU A 69 20.37 16.31 -25.10
N HIS A 70 19.19 15.69 -25.07
CA HIS A 70 18.87 14.71 -24.04
C HIS A 70 19.79 13.50 -24.15
N LYS A 71 20.31 13.03 -23.02
CA LYS A 71 21.12 11.81 -22.98
C LYS A 71 20.26 10.61 -23.42
N PRO A 72 20.70 9.74 -24.35
CA PRO A 72 19.90 8.61 -24.84
C PRO A 72 19.72 7.53 -23.76
N ILE A 73 18.76 6.63 -23.93
CA ILE A 73 18.54 5.47 -23.00
C ILE A 73 19.78 4.57 -22.92
N THR A 74 20.64 4.60 -23.94
CA THR A 74 21.91 3.87 -24.01
C THR A 74 23.06 4.52 -23.24
N THR A 75 22.80 5.61 -22.51
CA THR A 75 23.81 6.31 -21.72
C THR A 75 24.41 5.36 -20.67
N PRO A 76 25.74 5.26 -20.55
CA PRO A 76 26.37 4.44 -19.53
C PRO A 76 25.94 4.89 -18.13
N LEU A 77 25.64 3.93 -17.25
CA LEU A 77 25.19 4.21 -15.87
C LEU A 77 26.19 5.07 -15.08
N ARG A 78 27.49 4.95 -15.38
CA ARG A 78 28.55 5.76 -14.77
C ARG A 78 28.45 7.25 -15.11
N GLU A 79 27.95 7.60 -16.28
CA GLU A 79 27.73 9.01 -16.66
C GLU A 79 26.52 9.62 -15.96
N LEU A 80 25.65 8.80 -15.36
CA LEU A 80 24.55 9.29 -14.52
C LEU A 80 25.02 9.66 -13.11
N GLY A 81 26.22 9.23 -12.70
CA GLY A 81 26.85 9.64 -11.43
C GLY A 81 27.05 11.15 -11.31
N GLU A 82 27.16 11.86 -12.45
CA GLU A 82 27.21 13.33 -12.52
C GLU A 82 26.00 14.01 -11.83
N TYR A 83 24.85 13.34 -11.77
CA TYR A 83 23.63 13.84 -11.13
C TYR A 83 23.48 13.39 -9.66
N GLY A 84 24.49 12.68 -9.14
CA GLY A 84 24.53 12.15 -7.79
C GLY A 84 24.62 10.64 -7.76
N VAL A 85 25.40 10.11 -6.82
CA VAL A 85 25.64 8.68 -6.63
C VAL A 85 24.34 7.89 -6.45
N GLY A 86 23.33 8.49 -5.80
CA GLY A 86 22.03 7.87 -5.58
C GLY A 86 21.29 7.55 -6.89
N VAL A 87 21.39 8.41 -7.90
CA VAL A 87 20.76 8.19 -9.21
C VAL A 87 21.43 7.03 -9.94
N GLN A 88 22.76 7.01 -9.97
CA GLN A 88 23.52 5.90 -10.55
C GLN A 88 23.19 4.57 -9.84
N LEU A 89 23.27 4.54 -8.50
CA LEU A 89 22.98 3.36 -7.69
C LEU A 89 21.55 2.85 -7.89
N TYR A 90 20.57 3.75 -8.05
CA TYR A 90 19.18 3.38 -8.32
C TYR A 90 19.04 2.61 -9.64
N PHE A 91 19.63 3.09 -10.74
CA PHE A 91 19.55 2.41 -12.02
C PHE A 91 20.42 1.15 -12.08
N GLU A 92 21.59 1.15 -11.44
CA GLU A 92 22.40 -0.06 -11.27
C GLU A 92 21.65 -1.13 -10.45
N TYR A 93 20.92 -0.72 -9.41
CA TYR A 93 20.06 -1.60 -8.63
C TYR A 93 18.93 -2.19 -9.49
N LEU A 94 18.19 -1.36 -10.23
CA LEU A 94 17.11 -1.84 -11.10
C LEU A 94 17.61 -2.81 -12.16
N PHE A 95 18.75 -2.51 -12.79
CA PHE A 95 19.36 -3.40 -13.77
C PHE A 95 19.80 -4.72 -13.13
N GLY A 96 20.49 -4.66 -11.98
CA GLY A 96 20.91 -5.84 -11.23
C GLY A 96 19.72 -6.69 -10.77
N LEU A 97 18.64 -6.05 -10.32
CA LEU A 97 17.41 -6.70 -9.89
C LEU A 97 16.71 -7.38 -11.09
N GLY A 98 16.67 -6.73 -12.25
CA GLY A 98 16.16 -7.32 -13.48
C GLY A 98 16.95 -8.56 -13.92
N LEU A 99 18.28 -8.50 -13.85
CA LEU A 99 19.14 -9.66 -14.12
C LEU A 99 18.93 -10.78 -13.10
N CYS A 100 18.79 -10.44 -11.81
CA CYS A 100 18.47 -11.40 -10.76
C CYS A 100 17.14 -12.10 -11.04
N PHE A 101 16.07 -11.35 -11.34
CA PHE A 101 14.77 -11.94 -11.67
C PHE A 101 14.81 -12.81 -12.93
N LEU A 102 15.60 -12.43 -13.93
CA LEU A 102 15.80 -13.26 -15.12
C LEU A 102 16.48 -14.59 -14.77
N LEU A 103 17.46 -14.59 -13.86
CA LEU A 103 18.06 -15.83 -13.35
C LEU A 103 17.08 -16.67 -12.52
N LEU A 104 16.30 -16.02 -11.63
CA LEU A 104 15.26 -16.69 -10.85
C LEU A 104 14.20 -17.32 -11.76
N GLN A 105 13.81 -16.64 -12.84
CA GLN A 105 12.90 -17.17 -13.85
C GLN A 105 13.40 -18.50 -14.43
N PHE A 106 14.69 -18.61 -14.77
CA PHE A 106 15.24 -19.88 -15.26
C PHE A 106 15.19 -21.00 -14.22
N ILE A 107 15.39 -20.68 -12.94
CA ILE A 107 15.30 -21.65 -11.84
C ILE A 107 13.85 -22.09 -11.61
N THR A 108 12.88 -21.18 -11.77
CA THR A 108 11.45 -21.46 -11.51
C THR A 108 10.69 -21.99 -12.72
N ILE A 109 11.21 -21.91 -13.96
CA ILE A 109 10.56 -22.46 -15.17
C ILE A 109 10.15 -23.94 -14.99
N PRO A 110 10.99 -24.85 -14.47
CA PRO A 110 10.58 -26.23 -14.21
C PRO A 110 9.41 -26.34 -13.22
N ILE A 111 9.39 -25.50 -12.18
CA ILE A 111 8.31 -25.45 -11.19
C ILE A 111 7.01 -25.04 -11.89
N MET A 112 7.04 -23.94 -12.65
CA MET A 112 5.89 -23.45 -13.41
C MET A 112 5.37 -24.48 -14.40
N HIS A 113 6.26 -25.23 -15.06
CA HIS A 113 5.87 -26.30 -15.97
C HIS A 113 5.09 -27.41 -15.25
N TYR A 114 5.59 -27.92 -14.13
CA TYR A 114 4.90 -28.98 -13.38
C TYR A 114 3.60 -28.50 -12.73
N CYS A 115 3.57 -27.27 -12.21
CA CYS A 115 2.34 -26.68 -11.69
C CYS A 115 1.28 -26.55 -12.79
N HIS A 116 1.65 -26.09 -13.98
CA HIS A 116 0.72 -25.88 -15.09
C HIS A 116 0.09 -27.19 -15.60
N GLN A 117 0.82 -28.30 -15.55
CA GLN A 117 0.30 -29.62 -15.93
C GLN A 117 -0.68 -30.21 -14.91
N GLY A 118 -0.69 -29.72 -13.66
CA GLY A 118 -1.61 -30.19 -12.63
C GLY A 118 -3.07 -29.82 -12.93
N SER A 119 -4.01 -30.57 -12.36
CA SER A 119 -5.45 -30.40 -12.59
C SER A 119 -6.24 -30.01 -11.35
N MET A 120 -5.57 -29.67 -10.24
CA MET A 120 -6.24 -29.39 -8.97
C MET A 120 -7.27 -28.26 -9.07
N ILE A 121 -7.06 -27.27 -9.92
CA ILE A 121 -8.02 -26.16 -10.13
C ILE A 121 -9.33 -26.65 -10.74
N GLU A 122 -9.31 -27.69 -11.58
CA GLU A 122 -10.53 -28.24 -12.21
C GLU A 122 -11.30 -29.16 -11.27
N ASP A 123 -10.60 -29.72 -10.27
CA ASP A 123 -11.14 -30.70 -9.33
C ASP A 123 -12.01 -30.02 -8.23
N PHE A 124 -11.85 -28.71 -7.98
CA PHE A 124 -12.72 -27.96 -7.05
C PHE A 124 -13.89 -27.27 -7.78
N ALA A 125 -15.11 -27.47 -7.26
CA ALA A 125 -16.33 -26.86 -7.80
C ALA A 125 -16.27 -25.31 -7.76
N GLU A 126 -15.71 -24.75 -6.69
CA GLU A 126 -15.59 -23.29 -6.48
C GLU A 126 -14.75 -22.60 -7.56
N THR A 127 -13.70 -23.26 -8.06
CA THR A 127 -12.79 -22.69 -9.08
C THR A 127 -13.19 -23.06 -10.50
N ARG A 128 -14.14 -23.97 -10.69
CA ARG A 128 -14.62 -24.40 -12.01
C ARG A 128 -15.22 -23.25 -12.80
N ASP A 129 -15.87 -22.29 -12.15
CA ASP A 129 -16.50 -21.14 -12.80
C ASP A 129 -15.67 -19.85 -12.71
N ALA A 130 -14.44 -19.93 -12.19
CA ALA A 130 -13.56 -18.77 -12.09
C ALA A 130 -13.15 -18.23 -13.47
N ASN A 131 -12.95 -16.91 -13.56
CA ASN A 131 -12.52 -16.23 -14.78
C ASN A 131 -11.20 -16.79 -15.32
N PHE A 132 -11.05 -16.77 -16.65
CA PHE A 132 -9.86 -17.29 -17.35
C PHE A 132 -8.54 -16.78 -16.77
N LEU A 133 -8.43 -15.49 -16.47
CA LEU A 133 -7.21 -14.89 -15.92
C LEU A 133 -6.84 -15.48 -14.56
N TYR A 134 -7.84 -15.74 -13.71
CA TYR A 134 -7.61 -16.36 -12.40
C TYR A 134 -7.11 -17.80 -12.58
N LYS A 135 -7.79 -18.61 -13.41
CA LYS A 135 -7.36 -19.97 -13.73
C LYS A 135 -5.94 -20.00 -14.31
N PHE A 136 -5.63 -19.10 -15.22
CA PHE A 136 -4.30 -18.98 -15.82
C PHE A 136 -3.22 -18.70 -14.76
N ILE A 137 -3.42 -17.70 -13.90
CA ILE A 137 -2.44 -17.35 -12.85
C ILE A 137 -2.29 -18.49 -11.84
N VAL A 138 -3.40 -19.06 -11.37
CA VAL A 138 -3.37 -20.14 -10.37
C VAL A 138 -2.77 -21.42 -10.97
N SER A 139 -2.86 -21.65 -12.28
CA SER A 139 -2.26 -22.83 -12.93
C SER A 139 -0.75 -22.90 -12.76
N PHE A 140 -0.06 -21.76 -12.64
CA PHE A 140 1.39 -21.72 -12.39
C PHE A 140 1.74 -21.77 -10.90
N SER A 141 0.75 -21.78 -10.01
CA SER A 141 0.97 -21.82 -8.57
C SER A 141 1.21 -23.25 -8.07
N PRO A 142 1.98 -23.43 -6.99
CA PRO A 142 2.12 -24.74 -6.33
C PRO A 142 0.80 -25.39 -5.91
N GLY A 143 -0.26 -24.59 -5.75
CA GLY A 143 -1.61 -25.07 -5.43
C GLY A 143 -2.23 -25.92 -6.54
N ASN A 144 -1.82 -25.73 -7.81
CA ASN A 144 -2.33 -26.53 -8.91
C ASN A 144 -1.65 -27.91 -9.02
N LEU A 145 -0.58 -28.17 -8.27
CA LEU A 145 0.24 -29.36 -8.43
C LEU A 145 -0.52 -30.65 -8.04
N GLY A 146 -0.55 -31.60 -8.97
CA GLY A 146 -1.16 -32.91 -8.81
C GLY A 146 -2.47 -33.09 -9.58
N ALA A 147 -2.95 -34.33 -9.63
CA ALA A 147 -4.26 -34.68 -10.16
C ALA A 147 -4.93 -35.72 -9.28
N CYS A 148 -6.19 -35.52 -8.89
CA CYS A 148 -6.98 -36.56 -8.24
C CYS A 148 -7.56 -37.53 -9.29
N PRO A 149 -7.82 -38.80 -8.92
CA PRO A 149 -8.52 -39.75 -9.80
C PRO A 149 -9.95 -39.30 -10.12
N GLU A 150 -10.59 -39.93 -11.11
CA GLU A 150 -12.01 -39.70 -11.43
C GLU A 150 -12.87 -39.99 -10.19
N GLY A 151 -13.40 -38.93 -9.56
CA GLY A 151 -14.12 -39.01 -8.27
C GLY A 151 -13.50 -38.14 -7.16
N GLY A 152 -12.35 -37.53 -7.39
CA GLY A 152 -11.65 -36.72 -6.39
C GLY A 152 -10.77 -37.56 -5.46
N CYS A 153 -10.00 -36.90 -4.60
CA CYS A 153 -9.22 -37.57 -3.57
C CYS A 153 -10.11 -37.74 -2.33
N LEU A 154 -10.41 -38.98 -1.93
CA LEU A 154 -11.36 -39.27 -0.86
C LEU A 154 -10.70 -39.20 0.53
N ASP A 155 -9.41 -39.52 0.59
CA ASP A 155 -8.65 -39.50 1.83
C ASP A 155 -7.37 -38.63 1.76
N SER A 156 -6.77 -38.41 2.93
CA SER A 156 -5.52 -37.65 3.04
C SER A 156 -4.32 -38.41 2.43
N SER A 157 -4.38 -39.74 2.33
CA SER A 157 -3.32 -40.59 1.81
C SER A 157 -3.24 -40.50 0.28
N GLU A 158 -4.38 -40.60 -0.41
CA GLU A 158 -4.58 -40.33 -1.84
C GLU A 158 -4.19 -38.90 -2.17
N THR A 159 -4.57 -37.93 -1.33
CA THR A 159 -4.14 -36.54 -1.50
C THR A 159 -2.62 -36.41 -1.42
N GLN A 160 -1.95 -37.21 -0.59
CA GLN A 160 -0.50 -37.22 -0.46
C GLN A 160 0.20 -37.93 -1.61
N ASN A 161 -0.32 -39.07 -2.03
CA ASN A 161 0.24 -39.99 -3.02
C ASN A 161 -0.36 -39.81 -4.42
N ARG A 162 -1.00 -38.68 -4.69
CA ARG A 162 -1.54 -38.38 -6.01
C ARG A 162 -0.44 -38.25 -7.07
N LEU A 163 -0.83 -38.50 -8.32
CA LEU A 163 0.01 -38.28 -9.49
C LEU A 163 0.30 -36.79 -9.65
N ALA A 164 1.46 -36.47 -10.22
CA ALA A 164 1.88 -35.10 -10.45
C ALA A 164 1.00 -34.34 -11.46
N TYR A 165 0.55 -35.04 -12.50
CA TYR A 165 -0.40 -34.54 -13.50
C TYR A 165 -1.09 -35.72 -14.22
N ARG A 166 -2.23 -35.46 -14.87
CA ARG A 166 -3.01 -36.49 -15.58
C ARG A 166 -2.18 -37.11 -16.72
N GLY A 167 -2.21 -38.44 -16.83
CA GLY A 167 -1.53 -39.18 -17.90
C GLY A 167 -0.10 -39.65 -17.59
N THR A 168 0.34 -39.55 -16.33
CA THR A 168 1.58 -40.20 -15.85
C THR A 168 1.24 -41.30 -14.87
N ASP A 169 1.66 -42.54 -15.15
CA ASP A 169 1.31 -43.68 -14.28
C ASP A 169 2.32 -43.87 -13.12
N GLU A 170 3.51 -43.26 -13.21
CA GLU A 170 4.62 -43.52 -12.27
C GLU A 170 5.06 -42.29 -11.47
N LEU A 171 4.69 -41.08 -11.90
CA LEU A 171 5.25 -39.85 -11.35
C LEU A 171 4.41 -39.32 -10.19
N LEU A 172 4.69 -39.80 -8.99
CA LEU A 172 4.07 -39.33 -7.75
C LEU A 172 4.45 -37.88 -7.45
N ARG A 173 3.49 -37.11 -6.91
CA ARG A 173 3.69 -35.73 -6.47
C ARG A 173 4.87 -35.59 -5.51
N THR A 174 5.00 -36.51 -4.56
CA THR A 174 6.06 -36.53 -3.54
C THR A 174 7.46 -36.48 -4.15
N ASN A 175 7.68 -37.18 -5.26
CA ASN A 175 8.97 -37.20 -5.96
C ASN A 175 9.32 -35.83 -6.56
N ILE A 176 8.33 -35.10 -7.07
CA ILE A 176 8.53 -33.77 -7.66
C ILE A 176 8.62 -32.68 -6.59
N THR A 177 7.84 -32.77 -5.52
CA THR A 177 7.80 -31.74 -4.47
C THR A 177 9.18 -31.51 -3.85
N HIS A 178 10.00 -32.57 -3.69
CA HIS A 178 11.38 -32.41 -3.26
C HIS A 178 12.21 -31.57 -4.24
N GLY A 179 12.10 -31.83 -5.55
CA GLY A 179 12.78 -31.04 -6.58
C GLY A 179 12.33 -29.58 -6.62
N ILE A 180 11.01 -29.34 -6.51
CA ILE A 180 10.44 -27.98 -6.41
C ILE A 180 10.98 -27.26 -5.18
N GLY A 181 11.01 -27.91 -4.01
CA GLY A 181 11.54 -27.32 -2.79
C GLY A 181 13.02 -26.96 -2.88
N VAL A 182 13.83 -27.80 -3.52
CA VAL A 182 15.25 -27.50 -3.77
C VAL A 182 15.41 -26.32 -4.74
N ALA A 183 14.62 -26.27 -5.82
CA ALA A 183 14.66 -25.18 -6.78
C ALA A 183 14.22 -23.84 -6.15
N ASP A 184 13.17 -23.85 -5.33
CA ASP A 184 12.73 -22.67 -4.57
C ASP A 184 13.79 -22.21 -3.56
N LEU A 185 14.40 -23.13 -2.81
CA LEU A 185 15.52 -22.81 -1.92
C LEU A 185 16.69 -22.19 -2.69
N LEU A 186 17.04 -22.75 -3.86
CA LEU A 186 18.11 -22.21 -4.70
C LEU A 186 17.77 -20.79 -5.20
N ALA A 187 16.52 -20.55 -5.61
CA ALA A 187 16.04 -19.23 -6.00
C ALA A 187 16.17 -18.22 -4.84
N VAL A 188 15.74 -18.59 -3.63
CA VAL A 188 15.90 -17.76 -2.43
C VAL A 188 17.38 -17.48 -2.13
N ILE A 189 18.25 -18.49 -2.20
CA ILE A 189 19.69 -18.31 -1.99
C ILE A 189 20.28 -17.34 -3.02
N VAL A 190 19.94 -17.48 -4.31
CA VAL A 190 20.41 -16.57 -5.36
C VAL A 190 19.98 -15.14 -5.08
N PHE A 191 18.72 -14.93 -4.70
CA PHE A 191 18.19 -13.60 -4.36
C PHE A 191 18.89 -12.99 -3.14
N LEU A 192 19.11 -13.78 -2.07
CA LEU A 192 19.83 -13.34 -0.88
C LEU A 192 21.29 -13.02 -1.18
N LEU A 193 21.98 -13.87 -1.96
CA LEU A 193 23.37 -13.62 -2.38
C LEU A 193 23.47 -12.35 -3.22
N PHE A 194 22.52 -12.10 -4.12
CA PHE A 194 22.43 -10.83 -4.85
C PHE A 194 22.29 -9.64 -3.90
N GLY A 195 21.34 -9.71 -2.94
CA GLY A 195 21.13 -8.63 -1.97
C GLY A 195 22.38 -8.35 -1.12
N LEU A 196 23.03 -9.39 -0.62
CA LEU A 196 24.28 -9.28 0.16
C LEU A 196 25.43 -8.73 -0.69
N TRP A 197 25.61 -9.25 -1.91
CA TRP A 197 26.63 -8.76 -2.84
C TRP A 197 26.40 -7.30 -3.20
N PHE A 198 25.16 -6.92 -3.53
CA PHE A 198 24.83 -5.56 -3.88
C PHE A 198 25.06 -4.61 -2.70
N GLN A 199 24.57 -4.97 -1.51
CA GLN A 199 24.67 -4.14 -0.31
C GLN A 199 26.11 -4.00 0.22
N TYR A 200 26.88 -5.09 0.31
CA TYR A 200 28.18 -5.07 0.97
C TYR A 200 29.35 -4.82 0.01
N TYR A 201 29.20 -5.14 -1.28
CA TYR A 201 30.28 -5.00 -2.26
C TYR A 201 29.98 -3.92 -3.30
N TRP A 202 28.80 -3.92 -3.91
CA TRP A 202 28.52 -3.02 -5.03
C TRP A 202 28.32 -1.56 -4.57
N ILE A 203 27.46 -1.31 -3.59
CA ILE A 203 27.19 0.05 -3.08
C ILE A 203 28.48 0.77 -2.65
N PRO A 204 29.31 0.22 -1.74
CA PRO A 204 30.51 0.93 -1.27
C PRO A 204 31.55 1.12 -2.38
N ARG A 205 31.59 0.20 -3.34
CA ARG A 205 32.51 0.31 -4.49
C ARG A 205 32.08 1.46 -5.41
N THR A 206 30.79 1.57 -5.72
CA THR A 206 30.26 2.64 -6.58
C THR A 206 30.37 3.99 -5.88
N GLU A 207 30.07 4.07 -4.58
CA GLU A 207 30.30 5.27 -3.77
C GLU A 207 31.75 5.71 -3.84
N ARG A 208 32.72 4.81 -3.58
CA ARG A 208 34.14 5.16 -3.65
C ARG A 208 34.57 5.66 -5.04
N ILE A 209 34.10 5.02 -6.11
CA ILE A 209 34.44 5.45 -7.48
C ILE A 209 33.87 6.84 -7.76
N ASN A 210 32.65 7.11 -7.29
CA ASN A 210 32.01 8.40 -7.46
C ASN A 210 32.69 9.50 -6.63
N ASP A 211 33.02 9.21 -5.37
CA ASP A 211 33.75 10.12 -4.48
C ASP A 211 35.17 10.43 -5.01
N GLU A 212 35.86 9.45 -5.60
CA GLU A 212 37.17 9.66 -6.26
C GLU A 212 37.05 10.53 -7.53
N ALA A 213 35.91 10.51 -8.20
CA ALA A 213 35.67 11.27 -9.43
C ALA A 213 35.17 12.70 -9.17
N HIS A 214 34.55 12.95 -8.02
CA HIS A 214 33.87 14.20 -7.70
C HIS A 214 34.32 14.73 -6.36
N VAL A 215 34.99 15.89 -6.38
CA VAL A 215 35.37 16.61 -5.16
C VAL A 215 34.18 17.43 -4.69
N THR A 216 33.70 17.17 -3.49
CA THR A 216 32.54 17.88 -2.91
C THR A 216 32.89 18.63 -1.63
N ALA A 217 31.96 19.43 -1.11
CA ALA A 217 32.17 20.13 0.16
C ALA A 217 32.22 19.16 1.35
N ALA A 218 31.48 18.05 1.27
CA ALA A 218 31.45 17.02 2.32
C ALA A 218 32.81 16.32 2.51
N ASP A 219 33.66 16.32 1.47
CA ASP A 219 35.02 15.78 1.55
C ASP A 219 35.91 16.53 2.53
N PHE A 220 35.61 17.79 2.78
CA PHE A 220 36.41 18.68 3.62
C PHE A 220 35.70 19.06 4.92
N ALA A 221 34.43 18.69 5.09
CA ALA A 221 33.61 19.15 6.20
C ALA A 221 33.31 18.05 7.23
N VAL A 222 33.28 18.43 8.50
CA VAL A 222 32.69 17.62 9.58
C VAL A 222 31.52 18.36 10.20
N GLU A 223 30.47 17.61 10.49
CA GLU A 223 29.33 18.08 11.29
C GLU A 223 29.61 17.78 12.76
N VAL A 224 29.36 18.78 13.61
CA VAL A 224 29.52 18.65 15.05
C VAL A 224 28.20 18.95 15.75
N ALA A 225 27.67 17.93 16.41
CA ALA A 225 26.46 17.99 17.21
C ALA A 225 26.77 17.88 18.72
N CYS A 226 25.76 18.09 19.55
CA CYS A 226 25.87 18.07 21.02
C CYS A 226 26.89 19.08 21.58
N CYS A 227 27.04 20.23 20.94
CA CYS A 227 27.86 21.32 21.46
C CYS A 227 27.13 22.09 22.59
N PRO A 228 27.86 22.82 23.46
CA PRO A 228 27.22 23.69 24.45
C PRO A 228 26.47 24.82 23.72
N ARG A 229 25.20 25.00 24.06
CA ARG A 229 24.32 25.99 23.41
C ARG A 229 24.75 27.44 23.65
N LYS A 230 25.19 27.73 24.88
CA LYS A 230 25.79 29.01 25.27
C LYS A 230 27.16 28.77 25.91
N LEU A 231 28.10 29.67 25.65
CA LEU A 231 29.39 29.69 26.35
C LEU A 231 29.30 30.70 27.51
N PRO A 232 30.04 30.49 28.61
CA PRO A 232 29.99 31.39 29.76
C PRO A 232 30.65 32.75 29.44
N GLY A 233 30.00 33.84 29.84
CA GLY A 233 30.50 35.21 29.67
C GLY A 233 30.63 35.64 28.21
N ASP A 234 31.61 36.49 27.93
CA ASP A 234 31.83 37.07 26.59
C ASP A 234 32.34 36.05 25.55
N ALA A 235 32.72 34.84 25.98
CA ALA A 235 33.24 33.80 25.10
C ALA A 235 32.22 33.34 24.05
N HIS A 236 30.92 33.58 24.26
CA HIS A 236 29.88 33.22 23.30
C HIS A 236 29.92 34.08 22.02
N ALA A 237 30.31 35.35 22.13
CA ALA A 237 30.48 36.21 20.96
C ALA A 237 31.57 35.70 20.02
N ASP A 238 32.60 35.06 20.58
CA ASP A 238 33.74 34.48 19.88
C ASP A 238 33.64 32.94 19.74
N TYR A 239 32.43 32.40 19.65
CA TYR A 239 32.20 30.93 19.60
C TYR A 239 33.02 30.27 18.48
N GLU A 240 33.05 30.89 17.30
CA GLU A 240 33.76 30.40 16.11
C GLU A 240 35.26 30.23 16.38
N ASP A 241 35.90 31.24 16.97
CA ASP A 241 37.33 31.22 17.29
C ASP A 241 37.67 30.13 18.30
N HIS A 242 36.79 29.91 19.28
CA HIS A 242 36.98 28.84 20.25
C HIS A 242 36.86 27.45 19.61
N VAL A 243 35.91 27.26 18.69
CA VAL A 243 35.79 26.03 17.91
C VAL A 243 37.04 25.81 17.07
N ARG A 244 37.49 26.84 16.35
CA ARG A 244 38.70 26.80 15.52
C ARG A 244 39.93 26.40 16.36
N LYS A 245 40.15 27.05 17.50
CA LYS A 245 41.23 26.73 18.46
C LYS A 245 41.15 25.29 18.98
N HIS A 246 39.94 24.79 19.25
CA HIS A 246 39.72 23.42 19.72
C HIS A 246 40.13 22.39 18.66
N PHE A 247 39.69 22.53 17.41
CA PHE A 247 40.03 21.57 16.36
C PHE A 247 41.49 21.65 15.92
N ILE A 248 42.11 22.85 15.92
CA ILE A 248 43.56 23.01 15.76
C ILE A 248 44.31 22.22 16.84
N LYS A 249 43.89 22.34 18.11
CA LYS A 249 44.49 21.58 19.22
C LYS A 249 44.34 20.06 19.02
N VAL A 250 43.20 19.59 18.55
CA VAL A 250 42.99 18.16 18.24
C VAL A 250 43.93 17.69 17.14
N LEU A 251 44.14 18.49 16.09
CA LEU A 251 45.04 18.16 14.98
C LEU A 251 46.52 18.19 15.38
N LYS A 252 46.93 19.10 16.27
CA LYS A 252 48.27 19.07 16.89
C LYS A 252 48.51 17.76 17.64
N LEU A 253 47.50 17.24 18.35
CA LEU A 253 47.58 15.93 19.00
C LEU A 253 47.63 14.74 18.02
N CYS A 254 47.39 14.98 16.73
CA CYS A 254 47.55 14.03 15.65
C CYS A 254 48.85 14.26 14.85
N GLY A 255 49.72 15.19 15.28
CA GLY A 255 51.02 15.47 14.65
C GLY A 255 50.99 16.47 13.49
N VAL A 256 49.90 17.21 13.29
CA VAL A 256 49.81 18.27 12.28
C VAL A 256 50.39 19.56 12.86
N SER A 257 51.47 20.09 12.27
CA SER A 257 52.24 21.22 12.80
C SER A 257 51.92 22.58 12.17
N ASP A 258 51.25 22.62 11.04
CA ASP A 258 50.88 23.85 10.33
C ASP A 258 49.61 24.43 10.97
N GLU A 259 49.60 25.62 11.57
CA GLU A 259 48.50 26.08 12.44
C GLU A 259 47.46 26.95 11.74
N GLU A 260 47.88 27.87 10.90
CA GLU A 260 47.02 28.95 10.38
C GLU A 260 46.28 28.56 9.09
N ALA A 261 46.77 27.54 8.38
CA ALA A 261 46.22 27.11 7.10
C ALA A 261 45.43 25.77 7.18
N ILE A 262 44.96 25.33 8.36
CA ILE A 262 44.22 24.06 8.45
C ILE A 262 42.72 24.24 8.25
N ILE A 263 42.13 25.18 8.99
CA ILE A 263 40.67 25.33 9.08
C ILE A 263 40.33 26.69 8.45
N PRO A 264 39.94 26.73 7.17
CA PRO A 264 39.53 27.98 6.53
C PRO A 264 38.29 28.57 7.21
N GLU A 265 37.30 27.73 7.52
CA GLU A 265 35.97 28.19 7.88
C GLU A 265 35.32 27.29 8.93
N VAL A 266 34.56 27.93 9.84
CA VAL A 266 33.67 27.29 10.79
C VAL A 266 32.29 27.93 10.64
N ALA A 267 31.29 27.15 10.25
CA ALA A 267 29.92 27.63 10.08
C ALA A 267 29.07 27.20 11.28
N LEU A 268 28.54 28.15 12.05
CA LEU A 268 27.71 27.87 13.22
C LEU A 268 26.25 27.61 12.81
N ILE A 269 25.64 26.57 13.37
CA ILE A 269 24.21 26.30 13.26
C ILE A 269 23.53 26.96 14.46
N ARG A 270 22.78 28.02 14.23
CA ARG A 270 22.10 28.79 15.26
C ARG A 270 20.63 28.39 15.39
N GLU A 271 20.08 28.60 16.58
CA GLU A 271 18.65 28.42 16.83
C GLU A 271 17.87 29.62 16.30
N TYR A 272 16.94 29.35 15.38
CA TYR A 272 16.05 30.32 14.74
C TYR A 272 14.58 30.09 15.13
N ASP A 273 14.31 29.26 16.13
CA ASP A 273 12.96 28.96 16.65
C ASP A 273 11.94 28.56 15.56
N GLY A 274 12.41 27.87 14.52
CA GLY A 274 11.59 27.46 13.38
C GLY A 274 11.36 28.57 12.34
N CYS A 275 12.05 29.71 12.42
CA CYS A 275 11.92 30.79 11.44
C CYS A 275 12.38 30.38 10.04
N ILE A 276 13.26 29.38 9.91
CA ILE A 276 13.62 28.80 8.60
C ILE A 276 12.36 28.36 7.84
N MET A 277 11.39 27.73 8.52
CA MET A 277 10.13 27.33 7.90
C MET A 277 9.28 28.54 7.46
N LYS A 278 9.33 29.65 8.22
CA LYS A 278 8.66 30.90 7.84
C LYS A 278 9.33 31.51 6.61
N PHE A 279 10.66 31.54 6.52
CA PHE A 279 11.36 32.02 5.32
C PHE A 279 11.05 31.16 4.09
N MET A 280 10.98 29.84 4.23
CA MET A 280 10.55 28.96 3.14
C MET A 280 9.10 29.25 2.71
N ALA A 281 8.20 29.47 3.68
CA ALA A 281 6.82 29.86 3.40
C ALA A 281 6.75 31.23 2.70
N GLN A 282 7.57 32.19 3.10
CA GLN A 282 7.69 33.51 2.47
C GLN A 282 8.17 33.37 1.02
N GLY A 283 9.22 32.59 0.77
CA GLY A 283 9.74 32.31 -0.57
C GLY A 283 8.65 31.73 -1.49
N LYS A 284 7.88 30.76 -0.99
CA LYS A 284 6.74 30.19 -1.72
C LYS A 284 5.64 31.22 -1.97
N MET A 285 5.37 32.12 -1.01
CA MET A 285 4.37 33.18 -1.22
C MET A 285 4.83 34.22 -2.25
N LEU A 286 6.12 34.57 -2.27
CA LEU A 286 6.73 35.47 -3.25
C LEU A 286 6.68 34.87 -4.66
N GLU A 287 6.95 33.57 -4.79
CA GLU A 287 6.81 32.84 -6.06
C GLU A 287 5.36 32.91 -6.58
N ASN A 288 4.38 32.55 -5.73
CA ASN A 288 2.95 32.65 -6.09
C ASN A 288 2.52 34.09 -6.42
N TYR A 289 3.10 35.08 -5.74
CA TYR A 289 2.85 36.49 -6.00
C TYR A 289 3.33 36.88 -7.41
N GLU A 290 4.56 36.52 -7.76
CA GLU A 290 5.13 36.80 -9.10
C GLU A 290 4.37 36.04 -10.21
N GLU A 291 3.94 34.80 -9.96
CA GLU A 291 3.07 34.05 -10.88
C GLU A 291 1.75 34.77 -11.14
N HIS A 292 1.07 35.23 -10.09
CA HIS A 292 -0.20 35.94 -10.23
C HIS A 292 -0.05 37.31 -10.86
N LYS A 293 1.06 38.00 -10.61
CA LYS A 293 1.41 39.26 -11.25
C LYS A 293 1.67 39.06 -12.76
N ALA A 294 2.44 38.03 -13.12
CA ALA A 294 2.66 37.67 -14.52
C ALA A 294 1.36 37.28 -15.23
N ALA A 295 0.52 36.45 -14.59
CA ALA A 295 -0.79 36.08 -15.12
C ALA A 295 -1.72 37.29 -15.27
N GLY A 296 -1.70 38.22 -14.30
CA GLY A 296 -2.46 39.47 -14.34
C GLY A 296 -2.11 40.31 -15.56
N LYS A 297 -0.81 40.53 -15.81
CA LYS A 297 -0.32 41.23 -17.00
C LYS A 297 -0.77 40.54 -18.29
N TYR A 298 -0.66 39.22 -18.35
CA TYR A 298 -1.11 38.44 -19.50
C TYR A 298 -2.61 38.61 -19.80
N PHE A 299 -3.47 38.55 -18.77
CA PHE A 299 -4.92 38.75 -18.95
C PHE A 299 -5.28 40.18 -19.34
N THR A 300 -4.54 41.18 -18.83
CA THR A 300 -4.69 42.57 -19.26
C THR A 300 -4.37 42.71 -20.76
N ARG A 301 -3.28 42.10 -21.25
CA ARG A 301 -2.92 42.10 -22.67
C ARG A 301 -3.97 41.42 -23.56
N LYS A 302 -4.64 40.38 -23.05
CA LYS A 302 -5.73 39.68 -23.76
C LYS A 302 -7.10 40.37 -23.67
N GLY A 303 -7.22 41.52 -23.01
CA GLY A 303 -8.51 42.21 -22.82
C GLY A 303 -9.46 41.46 -21.88
N ASN A 304 -9.00 40.50 -21.08
CA ASN A 304 -9.83 39.79 -20.11
C ASN A 304 -9.77 40.48 -18.74
N GLU A 305 -10.49 41.59 -18.62
CA GLU A 305 -10.48 42.44 -17.43
C GLU A 305 -10.94 41.72 -16.15
N LYS A 306 -11.91 40.80 -16.25
CA LYS A 306 -12.40 40.01 -15.10
C LYS A 306 -11.31 39.12 -14.54
N ALA A 307 -10.58 38.41 -15.40
CA ALA A 307 -9.47 37.56 -14.97
C ALA A 307 -8.29 38.39 -14.42
N ALA A 308 -7.95 39.50 -15.07
CA ALA A 308 -6.92 40.42 -14.59
C ALA A 308 -7.24 40.99 -13.19
N THR A 309 -8.49 41.42 -12.97
CA THR A 309 -8.95 41.92 -11.67
C THR A 309 -8.90 40.84 -10.59
N LYS A 310 -9.25 39.60 -10.93
CA LYS A 310 -9.12 38.44 -10.02
C LYS A 310 -7.66 38.19 -9.64
N CYS A 311 -6.73 38.26 -10.59
CA CYS A 311 -5.29 38.14 -10.32
C CYS A 311 -4.79 39.27 -9.40
N LYS A 312 -5.15 40.53 -9.66
CA LYS A 312 -4.80 41.67 -8.80
C LYS A 312 -5.33 41.53 -7.37
N LYS A 313 -6.56 41.02 -7.21
CA LYS A 313 -7.13 40.74 -5.88
C LYS A 313 -6.32 39.69 -5.11
N LYS A 314 -5.87 38.63 -5.80
CA LYS A 314 -5.01 37.60 -5.21
C LYS A 314 -3.62 38.14 -4.89
N GLU A 315 -3.04 38.95 -5.77
CA GLU A 315 -1.76 39.63 -5.58
C GLU A 315 -1.79 40.46 -4.29
N ALA A 316 -2.79 41.33 -4.12
CA ALA A 316 -2.95 42.13 -2.90
C ALA A 316 -3.14 41.27 -1.64
N ALA A 317 -3.87 40.15 -1.75
CA ALA A 317 -4.06 39.22 -0.64
C ALA A 317 -2.78 38.49 -0.24
N LEU A 318 -1.94 38.09 -1.22
CA LEU A 318 -0.62 37.48 -0.96
C LEU A 318 0.34 38.50 -0.38
N MET A 319 0.40 39.72 -0.92
CA MET A 319 1.25 40.79 -0.40
C MET A 319 0.93 41.09 1.07
N LYS A 320 -0.36 41.15 1.43
CA LYS A 320 -0.77 41.31 2.83
C LYS A 320 -0.25 40.17 3.72
N LYS A 321 -0.26 38.92 3.24
CA LYS A 321 0.27 37.77 3.98
C LYS A 321 1.80 37.79 4.09
N ILE A 322 2.48 38.25 3.05
CA ILE A 322 3.94 38.42 3.05
C ILE A 322 4.33 39.45 4.12
N ILE A 323 3.67 40.61 4.13
CA ILE A 323 3.89 41.65 5.15
C ILE A 323 3.61 41.09 6.55
N GLN A 324 2.48 40.41 6.77
CA GLN A 324 2.19 39.78 8.06
C GLN A 324 3.25 38.76 8.51
N LEU A 325 3.86 38.04 7.55
CA LEU A 325 4.90 37.07 7.83
C LEU A 325 6.23 37.77 8.13
N GLU A 326 6.56 38.85 7.42
CA GLU A 326 7.70 39.74 7.69
C GLU A 326 7.60 40.37 9.08
N ASP A 327 6.43 40.91 9.45
CA ASP A 327 6.16 41.44 10.79
C ASP A 327 6.40 40.33 11.85
N SER A 328 5.98 39.09 11.57
CA SER A 328 6.19 37.95 12.47
C SER A 328 7.64 37.45 12.54
N LEU A 329 8.51 37.97 11.68
CA LEU A 329 9.94 37.68 11.60
C LEU A 329 10.79 38.82 12.16
N GLU A 330 10.21 40.01 12.39
CA GLU A 330 10.92 41.21 12.85
C GLU A 330 11.64 40.97 14.19
N ASP A 331 10.94 40.43 15.19
CA ASP A 331 11.53 40.08 16.51
C ASP A 331 12.78 39.18 16.37
N GLN A 332 12.78 38.31 15.37
CA GLN A 332 13.87 37.40 15.09
C GLN A 332 14.97 38.09 14.27
N ALA A 333 14.63 38.95 13.34
CA ALA A 333 15.61 39.74 12.59
C ALA A 333 16.40 40.70 13.51
N GLU A 334 15.77 41.22 14.57
CA GLU A 334 16.43 42.09 15.56
C GLU A 334 17.41 41.35 16.48
N THR A 335 17.20 40.05 16.70
CA THR A 335 18.09 39.24 17.53
C THR A 335 19.42 39.05 16.81
N GLN A 336 20.48 39.69 17.31
CA GLN A 336 21.81 39.55 16.73
C GLN A 336 22.25 38.09 16.76
N ASP A 337 22.89 37.64 15.68
CA ASP A 337 23.37 36.26 15.59
C ASP A 337 24.23 35.86 16.80
N LYS A 338 25.05 36.78 17.32
CA LYS A 338 25.93 36.54 18.48
C LYS A 338 25.19 36.15 19.76
N ASP A 339 23.93 36.56 19.91
CA ASP A 339 23.13 36.27 21.10
C ASP A 339 22.34 34.95 20.99
N ARG A 340 22.26 34.40 19.77
CA ARG A 340 21.53 33.16 19.49
C ARG A 340 22.30 31.93 19.94
N GLU A 341 21.56 30.97 20.50
CA GLU A 341 22.10 29.67 20.89
C GLU A 341 22.67 28.90 19.69
N VAL A 342 23.72 28.12 19.94
CA VAL A 342 24.37 27.29 18.93
C VAL A 342 23.89 25.84 19.08
N CYS A 343 23.18 25.33 18.08
CA CYS A 343 22.67 23.96 18.03
C CYS A 343 23.71 22.95 17.54
N GLY A 344 24.65 23.40 16.71
CA GLY A 344 25.71 22.61 16.10
C GLY A 344 26.66 23.50 15.31
N PHE A 345 27.64 22.91 14.63
CA PHE A 345 28.48 23.64 13.69
C PHE A 345 29.16 22.71 12.69
N PHE A 346 29.52 23.27 11.54
CA PHE A 346 30.36 22.63 10.54
C PHE A 346 31.79 23.17 10.63
N VAL A 347 32.77 22.28 10.50
CA VAL A 347 34.19 22.68 10.41
C VAL A 347 34.71 22.21 9.06
N ILE A 348 35.17 23.15 8.25
CA ILE A 348 35.73 22.89 6.92
C ILE A 348 37.26 22.89 7.04
N PHE A 349 37.91 21.89 6.45
CA PHE A 349 39.36 21.71 6.46
C PHE A 349 39.95 21.96 5.07
N ASN A 350 41.17 22.49 4.98
CA ASN A 350 41.85 22.68 3.70
C ASN A 350 42.28 21.36 3.03
N LYS A 351 42.38 20.26 3.79
CA LYS A 351 42.79 18.95 3.28
C LYS A 351 41.87 17.86 3.82
N GLU A 352 41.48 16.92 2.96
CA GLU A 352 40.66 15.77 3.32
C GLU A 352 41.32 14.91 4.44
N GLN A 353 42.65 14.79 4.40
CA GLN A 353 43.43 14.08 5.42
C GLN A 353 43.19 14.64 6.83
N HIS A 354 43.04 15.97 6.98
CA HIS A 354 42.79 16.59 8.29
C HIS A 354 41.39 16.22 8.80
N LYS A 355 40.37 16.22 7.93
CA LYS A 355 39.03 15.69 8.24
C LYS A 355 39.14 14.25 8.75
N GLN A 356 39.80 13.38 8.00
CA GLN A 356 39.92 11.95 8.36
C GLN A 356 40.63 11.74 9.70
N LEU A 357 41.70 12.51 10.00
CA LEU A 357 42.39 12.46 11.28
C LEU A 357 41.48 12.85 12.45
N VAL A 358 40.67 13.90 12.27
CA VAL A 358 39.67 14.33 13.26
C VAL A 358 38.62 13.23 13.44
N LEU A 359 38.02 12.72 12.36
CA LEU A 359 37.01 11.66 12.43
C LEU A 359 37.56 10.39 13.11
N ALA A 360 38.80 10.00 12.80
CA ALA A 360 39.47 8.88 13.45
C ALA A 360 39.67 9.12 14.95
N LYS A 361 40.02 10.34 15.36
CA LYS A 361 40.19 10.69 16.78
C LYS A 361 38.87 10.66 17.55
N TYR A 362 37.77 11.07 16.92
CA TYR A 362 36.42 11.04 17.49
C TYR A 362 35.67 9.71 17.26
N ARG A 363 36.26 8.73 16.55
CA ARG A 363 35.63 7.44 16.21
C ARG A 363 35.02 6.73 17.40
N SER A 364 35.71 6.76 18.55
CA SER A 364 35.22 6.11 19.78
C SER A 364 33.88 6.69 20.23
N GLY A 365 33.60 7.98 20.02
CA GLY A 365 32.34 8.62 20.41
C GLY A 365 31.17 8.39 19.44
N ARG A 366 31.40 7.75 18.28
CA ARG A 366 30.38 7.48 17.26
C ARG A 366 29.58 6.20 17.53
N LEU A 367 30.22 5.17 18.07
CA LEU A 367 29.65 3.82 18.14
C LEU A 367 28.53 3.64 19.19
N SER A 368 28.51 4.43 20.26
CA SER A 368 27.47 4.33 21.29
C SER A 368 27.33 5.60 22.13
N TYR A 369 26.16 5.81 22.72
CA TYR A 369 25.97 6.83 23.77
C TYR A 369 26.93 6.60 24.96
N LEU A 370 27.19 5.35 25.32
CA LEU A 370 28.08 4.98 26.42
C LEU A 370 29.54 5.37 26.15
N SER A 371 30.03 5.16 24.92
CA SER A 371 31.41 5.50 24.57
C SER A 371 31.65 7.02 24.57
N ARG A 372 30.60 7.81 24.33
CA ARG A 372 30.62 9.26 24.50
C ARG A 372 30.84 9.67 25.96
N VAL A 373 30.34 8.88 26.92
CA VAL A 373 30.56 9.16 28.35
C VAL A 373 32.06 9.12 28.71
N MET A 374 32.81 8.23 28.06
CA MET A 374 34.26 8.04 28.24
C MET A 374 35.13 8.93 27.35
N GLN A 375 34.56 9.93 26.65
CA GLN A 375 35.33 10.85 25.82
C GLN A 375 36.41 11.56 26.65
N LYS A 376 37.67 11.46 26.21
CA LYS A 376 38.84 12.04 26.90
C LYS A 376 38.67 13.55 27.05
N ARG A 377 39.14 14.12 28.17
CA ARG A 377 38.96 15.54 28.52
C ARG A 377 39.43 16.51 27.42
N HIS A 378 40.52 16.19 26.71
CA HIS A 378 41.05 17.04 25.63
C HIS A 378 40.23 17.03 24.34
N LEU A 379 39.28 16.09 24.18
CA LEU A 379 38.34 16.06 23.05
C LEU A 379 37.00 16.71 23.40
N ARG A 380 36.83 17.18 24.64
CA ARG A 380 35.63 17.88 25.09
C ARG A 380 35.79 19.37 24.82
N PHE A 381 34.72 20.00 24.35
CA PHE A 381 34.67 21.43 24.10
C PHE A 381 33.93 22.10 25.24
N PHE A 382 34.62 22.93 26.01
CA PHE A 382 34.11 23.51 27.27
C PHE A 382 33.49 22.47 28.22
N GLY A 383 34.14 21.30 28.34
CA GLY A 383 33.64 20.20 29.18
C GLY A 383 32.52 19.37 28.56
N THR A 384 31.89 19.85 27.49
CA THR A 384 30.82 19.17 26.75
C THR A 384 31.39 18.13 25.80
N LYS A 385 30.69 17.00 25.71
CA LYS A 385 31.06 15.84 24.88
C LYS A 385 30.51 16.03 23.47
N LEU A 386 31.40 16.30 22.52
CA LEU A 386 31.04 16.51 21.12
C LEU A 386 30.70 15.19 20.40
N HIS A 387 29.72 15.23 19.51
CA HIS A 387 29.48 14.20 18.50
C HIS A 387 29.96 14.70 17.15
N VAL A 388 30.98 14.06 16.57
CA VAL A 388 31.59 14.47 15.30
C VAL A 388 31.31 13.42 14.23
N SER A 389 30.54 13.83 13.22
CA SER A 389 30.20 13.05 12.02
C SER A 389 30.84 13.69 10.78
N GLN A 390 30.94 12.91 9.70
CA GLN A 390 31.18 13.50 8.39
C GLN A 390 29.93 14.33 8.02
N ALA A 391 30.13 15.54 7.50
CA ALA A 391 29.00 16.32 7.02
C ALA A 391 28.39 15.67 5.77
N CYS A 392 27.08 15.77 5.58
CA CYS A 392 26.46 15.41 4.30
C CYS A 392 26.67 16.53 3.27
N GLU A 393 26.26 16.28 2.03
CA GLU A 393 26.23 17.33 1.02
C GLU A 393 25.29 18.48 1.44
N PRO A 394 25.60 19.73 1.08
CA PRO A 394 24.73 20.87 1.40
C PRO A 394 23.31 20.72 0.85
N THR A 395 23.14 20.00 -0.26
CA THR A 395 21.84 19.71 -0.88
C THR A 395 21.01 18.70 -0.10
N ASP A 396 21.68 17.81 0.65
CA ASP A 396 21.04 16.78 1.47
C ASP A 396 20.71 17.28 2.88
N LEU A 397 21.12 18.51 3.18
CA LEU A 397 20.94 19.13 4.48
C LEU A 397 19.53 19.72 4.61
N PHE A 398 18.72 19.11 5.47
CA PHE A 398 17.43 19.67 5.87
C PHE A 398 17.61 20.74 6.95
N TRP A 399 17.89 21.97 6.51
CA TRP A 399 18.15 23.14 7.36
C TRP A 399 17.06 23.36 8.42
N GLU A 400 15.80 23.12 8.06
CA GLU A 400 14.65 23.22 8.95
C GLU A 400 14.71 22.26 10.13
N ASN A 401 15.40 21.12 9.98
CA ASN A 401 15.55 20.12 11.02
C ASN A 401 16.76 20.38 11.92
N LEU A 402 17.71 21.21 11.48
CA LEU A 402 18.92 21.52 12.23
C LEU A 402 18.67 22.43 13.44
N ASP A 403 17.61 23.22 13.38
CA ASP A 403 17.20 24.16 14.41
C ASP A 403 16.80 23.46 15.73
N TYR A 404 16.26 22.24 15.64
CA TYR A 404 15.71 21.55 16.81
C TYR A 404 16.77 20.88 17.69
N SER A 405 16.58 21.01 19.01
CA SER A 405 17.29 20.22 20.01
C SER A 405 17.11 18.71 19.79
N HIS A 406 18.08 17.90 20.24
CA HIS A 406 18.01 16.44 20.12
C HIS A 406 16.76 15.84 20.78
N TRP A 407 16.29 16.40 21.89
CA TRP A 407 15.10 15.92 22.58
C TRP A 407 13.83 16.12 21.74
N ASN A 408 13.69 17.30 21.15
CA ASN A 408 12.56 17.61 20.27
C ASN A 408 12.56 16.71 19.03
N ARG A 409 13.75 16.44 18.46
CA ARG A 409 13.88 15.47 17.35
C ARG A 409 13.48 14.07 17.77
N SER A 410 13.88 13.61 18.96
CA SER A 410 13.51 12.30 19.49
C SER A 410 11.99 12.18 19.71
N ILE A 411 11.34 13.18 20.32
CA ILE A 411 9.88 13.20 20.50
C ILE A 411 9.16 13.09 19.15
N ARG A 412 9.59 13.88 18.16
CA ARG A 412 9.00 13.85 16.81
C ARG A 412 9.15 12.48 16.17
N LYS A 413 10.34 11.88 16.24
CA LYS A 413 10.59 10.52 15.72
C LYS A 413 9.70 9.46 16.40
N THR A 414 9.55 9.55 17.72
CA THR A 414 8.66 8.63 18.47
C THR A 414 7.20 8.81 18.06
N PHE A 415 6.75 10.06 17.89
CA PHE A 415 5.38 10.34 17.47
C PHE A 415 5.11 9.87 16.04
N THR A 416 6.00 10.12 15.09
CA THR A 416 5.84 9.65 13.71
C THR A 416 5.90 8.13 13.60
N LEU A 417 6.74 7.48 14.41
CA LEU A 417 6.77 6.02 14.52
C LEU A 417 5.46 5.47 15.06
N LEU A 418 4.92 6.06 16.13
CA LEU A 418 3.63 5.66 16.70
C LEU A 418 2.50 5.83 15.68
N ALA A 419 2.46 6.96 14.97
CA ALA A 419 1.48 7.20 13.90
C ALA A 419 1.60 6.16 12.77
N ALA A 420 2.81 5.79 12.36
CA ALA A 420 3.04 4.75 11.36
C ALA A 420 2.55 3.38 11.84
N VAL A 421 2.77 3.03 13.11
CA VAL A 421 2.25 1.78 13.71
C VAL A 421 0.73 1.76 13.70
N VAL A 422 0.07 2.85 14.10
CA VAL A 422 -1.40 2.98 14.06
C VAL A 422 -1.91 2.82 12.64
N LEU A 423 -1.24 3.44 11.65
CA LEU A 423 -1.62 3.31 10.25
C LEU A 423 -1.53 1.86 9.77
N VAL A 424 -0.43 1.15 10.05
CA VAL A 424 -0.26 -0.26 9.68
C VAL A 424 -1.31 -1.16 10.35
N LEU A 425 -1.60 -0.95 11.64
CA LEU A 425 -2.65 -1.70 12.34
C LEU A 425 -4.03 -1.41 11.75
N SER A 426 -4.33 -0.16 11.43
CA SER A 426 -5.60 0.22 10.80
C SER A 426 -5.76 -0.38 9.41
N SER A 427 -4.71 -0.36 8.58
CA SER A 427 -4.71 -1.01 7.27
C SER A 427 -4.91 -2.53 7.39
N THR A 428 -4.24 -3.17 8.36
CA THR A 428 -4.40 -4.62 8.61
C THR A 428 -5.82 -4.95 9.06
N PHE A 429 -6.39 -4.15 9.95
CA PHE A 429 -7.77 -4.29 10.40
C PHE A 429 -8.75 -4.12 9.24
N LEU A 430 -8.59 -3.09 8.41
CA LEU A 430 -9.45 -2.87 7.24
C LEU A 430 -9.35 -4.02 6.23
N LEU A 431 -8.16 -4.55 5.97
CA LEU A 431 -7.97 -5.72 5.11
C LEU A 431 -8.67 -6.97 5.66
N ASN A 432 -8.58 -7.20 6.97
CA ASN A 432 -9.28 -8.30 7.63
C ASN A 432 -10.79 -8.11 7.64
N LEU A 433 -11.27 -6.87 7.81
CA LEU A 433 -12.68 -6.54 7.72
C LEU A 433 -13.19 -6.80 6.30
N PHE A 434 -12.48 -6.37 5.27
CA PHE A 434 -12.84 -6.64 3.87
C PHE A 434 -12.88 -8.14 3.58
N ARG A 435 -11.87 -8.90 4.02
CA ARG A 435 -11.88 -10.37 3.91
C ARG A 435 -13.05 -11.02 4.63
N ALA A 436 -13.37 -10.56 5.84
CA ALA A 436 -14.51 -11.09 6.58
C ALA A 436 -15.84 -10.77 5.87
N THR A 437 -16.00 -9.57 5.32
CA THR A 437 -17.21 -9.22 4.56
C THR A 437 -17.35 -10.02 3.26
N ASP A 438 -16.25 -10.36 2.60
CA ASP A 438 -16.29 -11.24 1.42
C ASP A 438 -16.73 -12.66 1.80
N SER A 439 -16.22 -13.19 2.92
CA SER A 439 -16.64 -14.52 3.42
C SER A 439 -18.13 -14.60 3.78
N LEU A 440 -18.71 -13.49 4.25
CA LEU A 440 -20.15 -13.39 4.52
C LEU A 440 -21.00 -13.37 3.24
N ARG A 441 -20.40 -12.98 2.12
CA ARG A 441 -21.09 -12.88 0.82
C ARG A 441 -21.22 -14.24 0.14
N ASP A 442 -20.28 -15.16 0.36
CA ASP A 442 -20.23 -16.46 -0.32
C ASP A 442 -21.06 -17.58 0.34
N THR A 443 -21.45 -17.48 1.61
CA THR A 443 -22.29 -18.51 2.26
C THR A 443 -23.79 -18.43 1.95
N SER A 444 -24.26 -17.34 1.31
CA SER A 444 -25.69 -17.09 1.08
C SER A 444 -26.16 -17.36 -0.35
N SER A 445 -25.27 -17.63 -1.31
CA SER A 445 -25.64 -17.79 -2.72
C SER A 445 -25.21 -19.11 -3.37
N GLN A 446 -24.72 -20.07 -2.59
CA GLN A 446 -24.82 -21.48 -2.98
C GLN A 446 -26.11 -21.99 -2.37
N PRO A 447 -27.26 -21.93 -3.07
CA PRO A 447 -28.44 -22.62 -2.59
C PRO A 447 -28.08 -24.10 -2.59
N PHE A 448 -27.97 -24.70 -1.41
CA PHE A 448 -27.64 -26.12 -1.33
C PHE A 448 -28.84 -26.92 -1.85
N ASP A 449 -28.56 -27.84 -2.78
CA ASP A 449 -29.54 -28.56 -3.58
C ASP A 449 -30.33 -29.63 -2.81
N MET A 450 -30.09 -29.83 -1.52
CA MET A 450 -30.53 -31.05 -0.83
C MET A 450 -31.56 -30.82 0.27
N TRP A 451 -32.66 -31.55 0.19
CA TRP A 451 -33.72 -31.59 1.21
C TRP A 451 -33.87 -33.02 1.71
N GLN A 452 -34.08 -33.21 3.01
CA GLN A 452 -34.21 -34.54 3.59
C GLN A 452 -35.46 -34.64 4.45
N VAL A 453 -36.28 -35.66 4.20
CA VAL A 453 -37.45 -36.03 4.98
C VAL A 453 -37.11 -37.31 5.73
N SER A 454 -37.08 -37.29 7.06
CA SER A 454 -36.72 -38.45 7.89
C SER A 454 -37.80 -38.71 8.93
N THR A 455 -38.11 -39.97 9.23
CA THR A 455 -39.00 -40.29 10.36
C THR A 455 -38.29 -40.04 11.69
N VAL A 456 -38.99 -39.45 12.67
CA VAL A 456 -38.40 -39.23 14.01
C VAL A 456 -38.21 -40.56 14.75
N GLU A 457 -39.19 -41.45 14.58
CA GLU A 457 -39.19 -42.79 15.16
C GLU A 457 -38.77 -43.83 14.13
N LYS A 458 -38.18 -44.92 14.62
CA LYS A 458 -37.84 -46.08 13.79
C LYS A 458 -39.10 -46.67 13.19
N GLY A 459 -39.15 -46.77 11.87
CA GLY A 459 -40.20 -47.49 11.18
C GLY A 459 -40.42 -47.01 9.76
N CYS A 460 -41.28 -47.76 9.08
CA CYS A 460 -41.80 -47.47 7.76
C CYS A 460 -42.26 -46.02 7.54
N LEU A 461 -41.78 -45.40 6.47
CA LEU A 461 -42.32 -44.17 5.88
C LEU A 461 -43.05 -44.51 4.59
N GLU A 462 -44.34 -44.18 4.52
CA GLU A 462 -45.16 -44.33 3.32
C GLU A 462 -45.62 -42.97 2.82
N LEU A 463 -45.35 -42.67 1.55
CA LEU A 463 -45.73 -41.42 0.90
C LEU A 463 -46.60 -41.75 -0.32
N CYS A 464 -47.78 -41.14 -0.39
CA CYS A 464 -48.70 -41.30 -1.51
C CYS A 464 -48.44 -40.30 -2.63
N GLU A 465 -48.16 -39.05 -2.28
CA GLU A 465 -48.04 -37.96 -3.24
C GLU A 465 -47.02 -36.97 -2.69
N ILE A 466 -46.11 -36.54 -3.56
CA ILE A 466 -45.10 -35.52 -3.25
C ILE A 466 -45.25 -34.44 -4.31
N ASN A 467 -45.72 -33.27 -3.90
CA ASN A 467 -45.90 -32.12 -4.76
C ASN A 467 -44.86 -31.05 -4.43
N LEU A 468 -44.05 -30.73 -5.44
CA LEU A 468 -43.05 -29.68 -5.41
C LEU A 468 -43.60 -28.51 -6.21
N SER A 469 -43.70 -27.34 -5.57
CA SER A 469 -44.27 -26.15 -6.19
C SER A 469 -43.28 -24.99 -6.16
N PRO A 470 -43.16 -24.22 -7.26
CA PRO A 470 -42.37 -23.00 -7.29
C PRO A 470 -43.07 -21.82 -6.59
N SER A 471 -44.32 -21.99 -6.16
CA SER A 471 -45.09 -20.94 -5.49
C SER A 471 -45.16 -21.16 -3.99
N VAL A 472 -45.00 -20.08 -3.21
CA VAL A 472 -45.35 -20.03 -1.79
C VAL A 472 -46.77 -20.49 -1.44
N THR A 473 -47.71 -20.45 -2.38
CA THR A 473 -49.10 -20.96 -2.17
C THR A 473 -49.22 -22.47 -2.38
N CYS A 474 -48.13 -23.15 -2.74
CA CYS A 474 -48.10 -24.57 -3.15
C CYS A 474 -48.96 -24.86 -4.39
N GLU A 475 -49.27 -23.83 -5.18
CA GLU A 475 -50.03 -23.94 -6.43
C GLU A 475 -49.08 -24.10 -7.62
N GLY A 476 -49.42 -25.03 -8.52
CA GLY A 476 -48.57 -25.40 -9.65
C GLY A 476 -47.54 -26.46 -9.28
N SER A 477 -47.29 -27.38 -10.20
CA SER A 477 -46.29 -28.43 -10.06
C SER A 477 -45.05 -28.05 -10.86
N VAL A 478 -43.86 -28.25 -10.29
CA VAL A 478 -42.62 -28.17 -11.07
C VAL A 478 -42.66 -29.31 -12.09
N THR A 479 -42.71 -28.96 -13.37
CA THR A 479 -42.62 -29.94 -14.45
C THR A 479 -41.16 -30.37 -14.58
N ASN A 480 -40.81 -31.56 -14.06
CA ASN A 480 -39.48 -32.22 -14.09
C ASN A 480 -38.50 -31.93 -12.93
N PRO A 481 -38.88 -32.16 -11.66
CA PRO A 481 -37.87 -32.29 -10.61
C PRO A 481 -37.07 -33.58 -10.87
N VAL A 482 -35.77 -33.47 -11.12
CA VAL A 482 -34.86 -34.63 -11.14
C VAL A 482 -34.56 -35.00 -9.69
N GLY A 483 -35.55 -35.57 -8.98
CA GLY A 483 -35.34 -36.05 -7.61
C GLY A 483 -34.71 -37.43 -7.62
N ILE A 484 -33.52 -37.57 -7.01
CA ILE A 484 -32.94 -38.89 -6.73
C ILE A 484 -33.47 -39.36 -5.37
N VAL A 485 -34.46 -40.24 -5.36
CA VAL A 485 -34.89 -40.92 -4.14
C VAL A 485 -33.90 -42.06 -3.84
N LYS A 486 -33.02 -41.86 -2.85
CA LYS A 486 -32.22 -42.95 -2.26
C LYS A 486 -32.96 -43.47 -1.02
N ASP A 487 -33.23 -44.76 -1.01
CA ASP A 487 -33.86 -45.47 0.10
C ASP A 487 -32.77 -46.28 0.84
N GLY A 488 -32.44 -45.89 2.07
CA GLY A 488 -31.39 -46.52 2.88
C GLY A 488 -30.77 -45.56 3.91
N LEU A 489 -29.91 -46.09 4.80
CA LEU A 489 -29.07 -45.28 5.69
C LEU A 489 -28.19 -44.38 4.80
N LEU A 490 -28.55 -43.10 4.67
CA LEU A 490 -27.64 -42.09 4.17
C LEU A 490 -26.58 -41.88 5.26
N ASP A 491 -25.49 -42.64 5.21
CA ASP A 491 -24.29 -42.24 5.92
C ASP A 491 -23.65 -41.09 5.13
N TRP A 492 -23.95 -39.86 5.55
CA TRP A 492 -23.42 -38.62 4.96
C TRP A 492 -21.88 -38.56 4.97
N ARG A 493 -21.22 -39.50 5.65
CA ARG A 493 -19.76 -39.59 5.75
C ARG A 493 -19.12 -40.46 4.65
N GLU A 494 -19.89 -41.20 3.86
CA GLU A 494 -19.36 -41.96 2.72
C GLU A 494 -19.69 -41.26 1.38
N PRO A 495 -18.69 -40.79 0.61
CA PRO A 495 -18.94 -40.13 -0.67
C PRO A 495 -19.27 -41.18 -1.74
N ALA A 496 -20.41 -40.98 -2.39
CA ALA A 496 -20.71 -41.47 -3.73
C ALA A 496 -20.41 -42.96 -4.01
N VAL A 497 -21.29 -43.84 -3.52
CA VAL A 497 -21.70 -44.95 -4.40
C VAL A 497 -22.25 -44.30 -5.67
N PRO A 498 -21.75 -44.65 -6.88
CA PRO A 498 -22.25 -44.08 -8.13
C PRO A 498 -23.78 -44.22 -8.14
N PRO A 499 -24.52 -43.27 -8.73
CA PRO A 499 -25.96 -43.41 -8.84
C PRO A 499 -26.20 -44.79 -9.43
N ILE A 500 -26.84 -45.67 -8.65
CA ILE A 500 -27.41 -46.90 -9.20
C ILE A 500 -28.19 -46.39 -10.41
N SER A 501 -27.87 -46.90 -11.60
CA SER A 501 -28.40 -46.43 -12.88
C SER A 501 -29.89 -46.74 -13.06
N GLY A 502 -30.66 -46.78 -11.98
CA GLY A 502 -32.07 -46.48 -11.99
C GLY A 502 -32.23 -44.99 -11.75
N LYS A 503 -32.47 -44.22 -12.81
CA LYS A 503 -33.39 -43.08 -12.66
C LYS A 503 -34.65 -43.69 -12.06
N VAL A 504 -34.85 -43.59 -10.75
CA VAL A 504 -36.18 -43.72 -10.18
C VAL A 504 -36.86 -42.44 -10.63
N THR A 505 -37.40 -42.45 -11.85
CA THR A 505 -38.31 -41.41 -12.28
C THR A 505 -39.43 -41.42 -11.25
N VAL A 506 -39.52 -40.37 -10.43
CA VAL A 506 -40.62 -40.13 -9.49
C VAL A 506 -41.97 -39.96 -10.24
N SER A 507 -41.99 -40.18 -11.56
CA SER A 507 -43.15 -40.21 -12.43
C SER A 507 -44.39 -40.94 -11.89
N PRO A 508 -44.33 -42.06 -11.13
CA PRO A 508 -45.56 -42.64 -10.60
C PRO A 508 -46.17 -41.86 -9.41
N LEU A 509 -45.40 -40.99 -8.73
CA LEU A 509 -45.83 -40.21 -7.56
C LEU A 509 -46.16 -38.74 -7.86
N LEU A 510 -45.65 -38.20 -8.98
CA LEU A 510 -45.87 -36.81 -9.42
C LEU A 510 -47.02 -36.66 -10.43
N ASP A 511 -47.61 -37.76 -10.90
CA ASP A 511 -48.86 -37.73 -11.66
C ASP A 511 -50.01 -37.37 -10.70
N GLY A 512 -50.25 -36.07 -10.50
CA GLY A 512 -51.25 -35.48 -9.58
C GLY A 512 -52.72 -35.83 -9.87
N ASN A 513 -52.98 -36.89 -10.63
CA ASN A 513 -54.30 -37.41 -10.96
C ASN A 513 -54.53 -38.85 -10.49
N LYS A 514 -53.56 -39.50 -9.83
CA LYS A 514 -53.76 -40.82 -9.20
C LYS A 514 -54.11 -40.65 -7.73
N THR A 515 -55.31 -41.06 -7.35
CA THR A 515 -55.70 -41.16 -5.95
C THR A 515 -54.81 -42.21 -5.25
N CYS A 516 -54.48 -42.01 -3.96
CA CYS A 516 -53.67 -42.87 -3.04
C CYS A 516 -53.91 -44.40 -3.10
N ALA A 517 -54.92 -44.87 -3.85
CA ALA A 517 -55.32 -46.26 -3.92
C ALA A 517 -54.39 -47.15 -4.78
N SER A 518 -53.47 -46.60 -5.58
CA SER A 518 -52.69 -47.43 -6.53
C SER A 518 -51.19 -47.13 -6.68
N ALA A 519 -50.68 -46.04 -6.11
CA ALA A 519 -49.24 -45.74 -6.10
C ALA A 519 -48.83 -45.26 -4.71
N GLN A 520 -48.00 -46.04 -4.02
CA GLN A 520 -47.43 -45.71 -2.72
C GLN A 520 -45.93 -45.92 -2.82
N TRP A 521 -45.16 -44.90 -2.47
CA TRP A 521 -43.76 -45.10 -2.14
C TRP A 521 -43.69 -45.60 -0.71
N GLN A 522 -42.95 -46.68 -0.50
CA GLN A 522 -42.69 -47.23 0.81
C GLN A 522 -41.19 -47.32 0.99
N SER A 523 -40.69 -46.78 2.10
CA SER A 523 -39.29 -46.94 2.47
C SER A 523 -38.94 -48.43 2.62
N THR A 524 -37.68 -48.78 2.42
CA THR A 524 -37.13 -50.11 2.71
C THR A 524 -37.46 -50.60 4.13
N ALA A 525 -37.53 -49.70 5.11
CA ALA A 525 -37.95 -49.98 6.48
C ALA A 525 -39.40 -50.50 6.62
N CYS A 526 -40.22 -50.41 5.56
CA CYS A 526 -41.57 -50.98 5.50
C CYS A 526 -41.57 -52.48 5.18
N THR A 527 -40.58 -52.94 4.43
CA THR A 527 -40.48 -54.34 3.97
C THR A 527 -39.57 -55.17 4.85
N ASP A 528 -38.61 -54.53 5.51
CA ASP A 528 -37.71 -55.18 6.47
C ASP A 528 -37.91 -54.64 7.90
N PRO A 529 -38.62 -55.38 8.79
CA PRO A 529 -38.83 -54.97 10.18
C PRO A 529 -37.53 -54.98 11.01
N SER A 530 -36.42 -55.49 10.49
CA SER A 530 -35.10 -55.46 11.13
C SER A 530 -34.27 -54.23 10.79
N PHE A 531 -34.77 -53.32 9.94
CA PHE A 531 -34.07 -52.09 9.56
C PHE A 531 -33.77 -51.22 10.80
N PRO A 532 -32.50 -50.97 11.14
CA PRO A 532 -32.13 -50.38 12.43
C PRO A 532 -32.24 -48.85 12.47
N GLY A 533 -32.46 -48.20 11.33
CA GLY A 533 -32.44 -46.74 11.17
C GLY A 533 -33.83 -46.10 10.96
N ASN A 534 -33.83 -44.77 10.90
CA ASN A 534 -35.00 -44.00 10.46
C ASN A 534 -35.16 -44.13 8.95
N ALA A 535 -36.40 -44.11 8.46
CA ALA A 535 -36.65 -44.08 7.03
C ALA A 535 -36.43 -42.65 6.52
N GLU A 536 -35.55 -42.48 5.53
CA GLU A 536 -35.15 -41.18 5.03
C GLU A 536 -35.32 -41.07 3.51
N VAL A 537 -35.78 -39.92 3.05
CA VAL A 537 -35.90 -39.56 1.63
C VAL A 537 -35.19 -38.24 1.41
N GLY A 538 -34.10 -38.29 0.64
CA GLY A 538 -33.41 -37.10 0.14
C GLY A 538 -33.94 -36.67 -1.22
N PHE A 539 -34.03 -35.36 -1.45
CA PHE A 539 -34.25 -34.74 -2.75
C PHE A 539 -33.05 -33.87 -3.08
N ILE A 540 -32.51 -34.02 -4.29
CA ILE A 540 -31.47 -33.14 -4.84
C ILE A 540 -32.10 -32.36 -5.99
N PHE A 541 -32.00 -31.04 -5.98
CA PHE A 541 -32.57 -30.15 -6.99
C PHE A 541 -31.47 -29.62 -7.90
N GLU A 542 -31.61 -29.71 -9.23
CA GLU A 542 -30.66 -29.05 -10.14
C GLU A 542 -30.74 -27.52 -10.10
N ASN A 543 -31.89 -26.98 -9.66
CA ASN A 543 -32.13 -25.56 -9.45
C ASN A 543 -33.01 -25.34 -8.20
N PRO A 544 -32.40 -25.21 -7.01
CA PRO A 544 -33.11 -25.12 -5.73
C PRO A 544 -33.95 -23.83 -5.59
N THR A 545 -33.68 -22.82 -6.42
CA THR A 545 -34.48 -21.59 -6.51
C THR A 545 -35.87 -21.80 -7.11
N GLN A 546 -36.17 -22.98 -7.66
CA GLN A 546 -37.46 -23.30 -8.30
C GLN A 546 -38.47 -24.00 -7.39
N VAL A 547 -38.14 -24.26 -6.12
CA VAL A 547 -39.04 -24.93 -5.17
C VAL A 547 -39.25 -24.06 -3.95
N GLU A 548 -40.42 -23.47 -3.84
CA GLU A 548 -40.82 -22.62 -2.69
C GLU A 548 -41.76 -23.35 -1.72
N CYS A 549 -42.41 -24.42 -2.16
CA CYS A 549 -43.26 -25.25 -1.32
C CYS A 549 -43.06 -26.76 -1.56
N PHE A 550 -43.04 -27.50 -0.45
CA PHE A 550 -43.03 -28.95 -0.38
C PHE A 550 -44.31 -29.44 0.29
N ASN A 551 -45.12 -30.21 -0.44
CA ASN A 551 -46.34 -30.82 0.07
C ASN A 551 -46.24 -32.34 -0.09
N PHE A 552 -46.58 -33.09 0.95
CA PHE A 552 -46.62 -34.55 0.89
C PHE A 552 -47.87 -35.08 1.57
N GLN A 553 -48.45 -36.14 0.99
CA GLN A 553 -49.63 -36.80 1.53
C GLN A 553 -49.31 -38.25 1.91
N ALA A 554 -49.78 -38.68 3.08
CA ALA A 554 -49.70 -40.08 3.50
C ALA A 554 -51.00 -40.87 3.18
N PRO A 555 -50.91 -42.21 3.09
CA PRO A 555 -52.08 -43.04 2.86
C PRO A 555 -53.19 -42.86 3.90
N LYS A 556 -54.45 -42.90 3.47
CA LYS A 556 -55.59 -42.93 4.40
C LYS A 556 -55.53 -44.22 5.23
N GLY A 557 -55.37 -44.09 6.54
CA GLY A 557 -55.34 -45.21 7.49
C GLY A 557 -53.96 -45.55 8.04
N THR A 558 -52.87 -44.94 7.57
CA THR A 558 -51.57 -45.07 8.22
C THR A 558 -51.55 -44.33 9.56
N PRO A 559 -51.00 -44.93 10.64
CA PRO A 559 -50.87 -44.27 11.92
C PRO A 559 -50.03 -43.00 11.76
N ARG A 560 -50.48 -41.89 12.35
CA ARG A 560 -49.80 -40.61 12.21
C ARG A 560 -48.43 -40.66 12.89
N ARG A 561 -47.35 -40.56 12.10
CA ARG A 561 -45.96 -40.53 12.59
C ARG A 561 -45.34 -39.15 12.43
N ALA A 562 -44.46 -38.80 13.35
CA ALA A 562 -43.69 -37.58 13.29
C ALA A 562 -42.59 -37.70 12.21
N VAL A 563 -42.47 -36.65 11.40
CA VAL A 563 -41.47 -36.55 10.34
C VAL A 563 -40.65 -35.30 10.61
N SER A 564 -39.33 -35.44 10.55
CA SER A 564 -38.37 -34.33 10.56
C SER A 564 -38.05 -33.93 9.13
N LEU A 565 -38.23 -32.65 8.84
CA LEU A 565 -37.76 -32.05 7.59
C LEU A 565 -36.46 -31.31 7.87
N PHE A 566 -35.38 -31.76 7.25
CA PHE A 566 -34.09 -31.08 7.31
C PHE A 566 -33.90 -30.29 6.00
N GLY A 567 -33.78 -28.98 6.15
CA GLY A 567 -33.48 -28.02 5.09
C GLY A 567 -32.79 -26.78 5.66
N CYS A 568 -31.96 -26.10 4.87
CA CYS A 568 -31.07 -25.04 5.36
C CYS A 568 -31.79 -23.72 5.74
N HIS A 569 -33.11 -23.60 5.55
CA HIS A 569 -33.92 -22.46 5.98
C HIS A 569 -34.99 -22.89 6.98
N LYS A 570 -35.17 -22.13 8.07
CA LYS A 570 -36.23 -22.38 9.07
C LYS A 570 -37.59 -22.38 8.34
N PRO A 571 -38.26 -23.53 8.20
CA PRO A 571 -39.55 -23.59 7.53
C PRO A 571 -40.60 -22.82 8.32
N LYS A 572 -41.47 -22.06 7.64
CA LYS A 572 -42.64 -21.45 8.27
C LYS A 572 -43.88 -22.29 7.92
N VAL A 573 -44.38 -23.06 8.88
CA VAL A 573 -45.60 -23.84 8.66
C VAL A 573 -46.80 -22.88 8.59
N VAL A 574 -47.49 -22.84 7.45
CA VAL A 574 -48.68 -22.00 7.27
C VAL A 574 -49.90 -22.90 7.11
N ASN A 575 -50.88 -22.67 7.99
CA ASN A 575 -52.12 -23.43 8.19
C ASN A 575 -52.00 -24.83 8.81
N GLY A 576 -52.03 -24.86 10.15
CA GLY A 576 -52.37 -26.03 10.95
C GLY A 576 -52.69 -25.64 12.39
N SER A 577 -53.78 -26.17 12.96
CA SER A 577 -54.12 -25.98 14.38
C SER A 577 -53.16 -26.78 15.27
N GLY A 578 -52.15 -26.12 15.82
CA GLY A 578 -51.24 -26.70 16.82
C GLY A 578 -50.51 -25.60 17.61
N GLN A 579 -50.38 -25.78 18.92
CA GLN A 579 -49.65 -24.87 19.83
C GLN A 579 -48.14 -25.13 19.78
N TYR A 580 -47.34 -24.07 19.97
CA TYR A 580 -45.87 -24.08 19.97
C TYR A 580 -45.32 -24.10 21.40
N THR A 581 -44.13 -24.68 21.59
CA THR A 581 -43.25 -24.36 22.75
C THR A 581 -41.90 -23.88 22.22
N GLU A 582 -41.17 -23.08 23.02
CA GLU A 582 -40.00 -22.28 22.62
C GLU A 582 -38.75 -23.07 22.17
N SER A 583 -38.73 -24.41 22.24
CA SER A 583 -37.55 -25.22 21.90
C SER A 583 -37.43 -25.71 20.45
N GLY A 584 -38.38 -25.35 19.56
CA GLY A 584 -38.22 -25.59 18.11
C GLY A 584 -38.39 -27.04 17.63
N GLU A 585 -38.76 -27.98 18.49
CA GLU A 585 -39.20 -29.32 18.08
C GLU A 585 -40.72 -29.32 17.90
N LYS A 586 -41.22 -29.63 16.69
CA LYS A 586 -42.66 -29.74 16.42
C LYS A 586 -43.04 -31.14 15.95
N TRP A 587 -44.18 -31.59 16.44
CA TRP A 587 -44.94 -32.74 15.99
C TRP A 587 -45.76 -32.38 14.73
N ILE A 588 -45.52 -33.09 13.62
CA ILE A 588 -46.28 -32.89 12.37
C ILE A 588 -47.40 -33.92 12.30
N HIS A 589 -48.65 -33.47 12.15
CA HIS A 589 -49.77 -34.32 11.77
C HIS A 589 -49.83 -34.43 10.24
N LEU A 590 -50.00 -35.66 9.74
CA LEU A 590 -50.03 -35.96 8.30
C LEU A 590 -51.32 -35.40 7.66
N ASP A 591 -51.15 -34.25 7.00
CA ASP A 591 -51.92 -33.60 5.92
C ASP A 591 -51.57 -32.08 5.89
N GLN A 592 -50.29 -31.69 5.71
CA GLN A 592 -49.87 -30.27 5.86
C GLN A 592 -48.85 -29.81 4.80
N CYS A 593 -49.04 -28.59 4.28
CA CYS A 593 -48.08 -27.86 3.46
C CYS A 593 -47.07 -27.07 4.32
N VAL A 594 -45.81 -27.00 3.88
CA VAL A 594 -44.76 -26.19 4.54
C VAL A 594 -44.39 -25.01 3.63
N GLN A 595 -44.50 -23.78 4.15
CA GLN A 595 -44.25 -22.55 3.40
C GLN A 595 -42.87 -21.96 3.77
N PHE A 596 -42.20 -21.33 2.80
CA PHE A 596 -40.96 -20.60 3.05
C PHE A 596 -41.13 -19.15 2.60
N SER A 597 -40.90 -18.20 3.50
CA SER A 597 -40.90 -16.77 3.15
C SER A 597 -39.50 -16.19 3.36
N ASN A 598 -39.02 -15.43 2.38
CA ASN A 598 -37.78 -14.65 2.44
C ASN A 598 -37.78 -13.74 3.69
N LEU A 599 -36.89 -14.00 4.64
CA LEU A 599 -36.68 -13.11 5.78
C LEU A 599 -35.82 -11.93 5.33
N ILE A 600 -36.44 -10.77 5.10
CA ILE A 600 -35.73 -9.49 5.12
C ILE A 600 -35.56 -9.10 6.59
N ILE A 601 -34.31 -9.05 7.07
CA ILE A 601 -34.00 -8.51 8.39
C ILE A 601 -34.16 -6.98 8.32
N GLY A 602 -35.35 -6.49 8.68
CA GLY A 602 -35.56 -5.11 9.10
C GLY A 602 -35.40 -5.01 10.60
N ARG A 603 -34.37 -4.31 11.08
CA ARG A 603 -34.26 -3.88 12.49
C ARG A 603 -35.43 -2.94 12.81
N ASN A 604 -36.35 -3.38 13.66
CA ASN A 604 -37.15 -2.46 14.46
C ASN A 604 -36.54 -2.38 15.86
N TYR A 605 -35.99 -1.20 16.15
CA TYR A 605 -35.76 -0.74 17.51
C TYR A 605 -37.13 -0.33 18.08
N GLU A 606 -37.64 -1.09 19.03
CA GLU A 606 -38.57 -0.57 20.02
C GLU A 606 -37.87 -0.67 21.37
N GLY A 607 -37.57 0.50 21.92
CA GLY A 607 -37.14 0.62 23.29
C GLY A 607 -38.32 0.38 24.22
N ASN A 608 -38.05 -0.33 25.31
CA ASN A 608 -38.65 -0.02 26.59
C ASN A 608 -37.56 -0.21 27.64
N GLY A 609 -37.41 0.81 28.47
CA GLY A 609 -36.58 0.75 29.66
C GLY A 609 -37.13 -0.28 30.64
N ASP A 610 -36.25 -0.76 31.50
CA ASP A 610 -36.33 -0.35 32.90
C ASP A 610 -34.97 -0.55 33.57
N GLU A 611 -34.78 0.29 34.56
CA GLU A 611 -33.67 0.41 35.49
C GLU A 611 -33.44 -0.91 36.26
N ASP A 612 -32.18 -1.31 36.46
CA ASP A 612 -31.58 -1.36 37.81
C ASP A 612 -30.13 -1.85 37.75
N GLY A 613 -29.30 -1.21 38.56
CA GLY A 613 -27.85 -1.34 38.56
C GLY A 613 -27.30 -2.57 39.29
N HIS A 614 -26.03 -2.84 39.02
CA HIS A 614 -24.99 -2.89 40.06
C HIS A 614 -23.60 -2.87 39.42
N GLU A 615 -22.74 -2.04 40.03
CA GLU A 615 -21.29 -1.98 39.87
C GLU A 615 -20.63 -3.35 40.15
N GLU A 616 -19.75 -3.80 39.24
CA GLU A 616 -18.30 -4.00 39.45
C GLU A 616 -17.59 -4.31 38.12
#